data_AF-A0A136KNT6-F1
#
_entry.id   AF-A0A136KNT6-F1
#
_cell.length_a   1.000
_cell.length_b   1.000
_cell.length_c   1.000
_cell.angle_alpha   90.00
_cell.angle_beta   90.00
_cell.angle_gamma   90.00
#
_symmetry.space_group_name_H-M   'P 1'
#
loop_
_entity.id
_entity.type
_entity.pdbx_description
1 polymer ?
#
loop_
_entity_poly.entity_id
_entity_poly.type
_entity_poly.pdbx_seq_one_letter_code
_entity_poly.pdbx_strand_id
1 'polypeptide(L)'
;MLTQYHIEMNREALGEHFSERALQIITTANINQDRLAGQFGHDEYHFDNNAIDKGNRYINEQRGYILATLIGAGVSPSVAWSAFGRLLHSAQDFYAHSNYVTLWLDENNASSSALEIDPLTKSILLSPKLHTGKVYFPMDVVYFIKPLRSFALKLLPKDSHGWMNLDSPEQGFKFDYAIRAAVKRTKHEFELLQKLLTPEMLAKFVDK
;
A
#
# COMPACT_ATOMS: atom_id res chain seq x y z
N MET A 1 -2.36 -1.22 -6.74
CA MET A 1 -3.51 -2.17 -6.70
C MET A 1 -4.72 -1.54 -7.40
N LEU A 2 -5.76 -2.28 -7.82
CA LEU A 2 -6.93 -1.63 -8.42
C LEU A 2 -7.68 -0.75 -7.41
N THR A 3 -8.21 0.39 -7.87
CA THR A 3 -8.92 1.39 -7.08
C THR A 3 -10.00 0.80 -6.16
N GLN A 4 -10.79 -0.15 -6.64
CA GLN A 4 -11.87 -0.76 -5.85
C GLN A 4 -11.34 -1.44 -4.58
N TYR A 5 -10.17 -2.09 -4.67
CA TYR A 5 -9.60 -2.82 -3.54
C TYR A 5 -8.96 -1.86 -2.53
N HIS A 6 -8.34 -0.77 -2.98
CA HIS A 6 -7.92 0.31 -2.08
C HIS A 6 -9.10 0.86 -1.24
N ILE A 7 -10.26 1.07 -1.88
CA ILE A 7 -11.48 1.52 -1.18
C ILE A 7 -11.94 0.48 -0.17
N GLU A 8 -12.06 -0.79 -0.58
CA GLU A 8 -12.51 -1.89 0.29
C GLU A 8 -11.60 -2.08 1.49
N MET A 9 -10.28 -2.09 1.29
CA MET A 9 -9.31 -2.23 2.38
C MET A 9 -9.40 -1.08 3.39
N ASN A 10 -9.54 0.16 2.91
CA ASN A 10 -9.71 1.32 3.78
C ASN A 10 -11.01 1.24 4.58
N ARG A 11 -12.11 0.83 3.93
CA ARG A 11 -13.42 0.66 4.58
C ARG A 11 -13.39 -0.43 5.63
N GLU A 12 -12.82 -1.60 5.31
CA GLU A 12 -12.68 -2.73 6.24
C GLU A 12 -11.79 -2.38 7.44
N ALA A 13 -10.68 -1.67 7.21
CA ALA A 13 -9.71 -1.39 8.26
C ALA A 13 -10.09 -0.19 9.15
N LEU A 14 -10.75 0.83 8.59
CA LEU A 14 -10.90 2.14 9.24
C LEU A 14 -12.35 2.58 9.45
N GLY A 15 -13.33 1.90 8.82
CA GLY A 15 -14.74 2.30 8.82
C GLY A 15 -15.34 2.52 10.20
N GLU A 16 -15.03 1.64 11.14
CA GLU A 16 -15.54 1.73 12.51
C GLU A 16 -14.88 2.86 13.31
N HIS A 17 -13.69 3.32 12.90
CA HIS A 17 -12.88 4.26 13.65
C HIS A 17 -13.10 5.71 13.21
N PHE A 18 -13.17 5.98 11.91
CA PHE A 18 -13.25 7.34 11.37
C PHE A 18 -14.68 7.78 11.07
N SER A 19 -14.94 9.09 11.10
CA SER A 19 -16.15 9.64 10.49
C SER A 19 -16.18 9.36 8.99
N GLU A 20 -17.37 9.33 8.39
CA GLU A 20 -17.52 9.16 6.94
C GLU A 20 -16.77 10.24 6.14
N ARG A 21 -16.76 11.48 6.64
CA ARG A 21 -16.06 12.60 6.02
C ARG A 21 -14.55 12.39 6.02
N ALA A 22 -13.98 12.01 7.16
CA ALA A 22 -12.55 11.75 7.27
C ALA A 22 -12.14 10.56 6.38
N LEU A 23 -12.91 9.46 6.42
CA LEU A 23 -12.66 8.27 5.63
C LEU A 23 -12.75 8.54 4.12
N GLN A 24 -13.68 9.39 3.68
CA GLN A 24 -13.77 9.80 2.27
C GLN A 24 -12.50 10.54 1.82
N ILE A 25 -11.96 11.44 2.65
CA ILE A 25 -10.73 12.19 2.32
C ILE A 25 -9.51 11.26 2.33
N ILE A 26 -9.39 10.36 3.31
CA ILE A 26 -8.34 9.33 3.36
C ILE A 26 -8.39 8.49 2.08
N THR A 27 -9.56 7.95 1.75
CA THR A 27 -9.74 7.09 0.57
C THR A 27 -9.45 7.84 -0.72
N THR A 28 -9.89 9.09 -0.84
CA THR A 28 -9.64 9.93 -2.02
C THR A 28 -8.14 10.20 -2.20
N ALA A 29 -7.43 10.53 -1.12
CA ALA A 29 -6.00 10.79 -1.17
C ALA A 29 -5.17 9.53 -1.47
N ASN A 30 -5.63 8.38 -0.98
CA ASN A 30 -5.06 7.06 -1.28
C ASN A 30 -5.15 6.76 -2.79
N ILE A 31 -6.36 6.69 -3.35
CA ILE A 31 -6.56 6.34 -4.78
C ILE A 31 -5.97 7.38 -5.75
N ASN A 32 -5.82 8.64 -5.31
CA ASN A 32 -5.21 9.69 -6.13
C ASN A 32 -3.70 9.51 -6.34
N GLN A 33 -3.03 8.60 -5.63
CA GLN A 33 -1.64 8.24 -5.94
C GLN A 33 -1.52 7.49 -7.27
N ASP A 34 -2.57 6.78 -7.70
CA ASP A 34 -2.57 6.00 -8.96
C ASP A 34 -2.81 6.83 -10.23
N ARG A 35 -3.12 8.12 -10.12
CA ARG A 35 -3.29 8.99 -11.29
C ARG A 35 -2.01 8.99 -12.14
N LEU A 36 -2.12 9.26 -13.44
CA LEU A 36 -0.96 9.27 -14.37
C LEU A 36 0.25 10.05 -13.82
N ALA A 37 0.02 11.20 -13.19
CA ALA A 37 1.09 12.01 -12.58
C ALA A 37 1.83 11.31 -11.43
N GLY A 38 1.23 10.33 -10.76
CA GLY A 38 1.85 9.51 -9.72
C GLY A 38 2.45 8.19 -10.22
N GLN A 39 2.30 7.87 -11.52
CA GLN A 39 2.87 6.65 -12.13
C GLN A 39 4.26 6.89 -12.73
N PHE A 40 4.63 8.15 -13.03
CA PHE A 40 5.90 8.49 -13.65
C PHE A 40 6.84 9.17 -12.65
N GLY A 41 7.99 8.56 -12.38
CA GLY A 41 9.05 9.15 -11.55
C GLY A 41 8.80 9.09 -10.03
N HIS A 42 7.80 8.31 -9.60
CA HIS A 42 7.35 8.21 -8.22
C HIS A 42 7.40 6.76 -7.71
N ASP A 43 8.58 6.13 -7.81
CA ASP A 43 8.78 4.76 -7.34
C ASP A 43 8.34 4.56 -5.87
N GLU A 44 8.45 5.61 -5.06
CA GLU A 44 8.09 5.60 -3.64
C GLU A 44 6.59 5.39 -3.37
N TYR A 45 5.72 5.70 -4.34
CA TYR A 45 4.28 5.52 -4.17
C TYR A 45 3.88 4.06 -4.23
N HIS A 46 4.54 3.27 -5.08
CA HIS A 46 4.20 1.89 -5.40
C HIS A 46 5.26 0.87 -4.97
N PHE A 47 6.38 1.37 -4.41
CA PHE A 47 7.59 0.59 -4.17
C PHE A 47 8.24 0.04 -5.45
N ASP A 48 8.04 0.66 -6.60
CA ASP A 48 8.59 0.18 -7.87
C ASP A 48 10.12 0.24 -7.94
N ASN A 49 10.70 -0.45 -8.93
CA ASN A 49 12.14 -0.38 -9.24
C ASN A 49 13.07 -0.75 -8.06
N ASN A 50 12.63 -1.65 -7.19
CA ASN A 50 13.34 -2.02 -5.97
C ASN A 50 13.61 -0.83 -5.03
N ALA A 51 12.81 0.24 -5.11
CA ALA A 51 12.98 1.46 -4.34
C ALA A 51 12.42 1.36 -2.91
N ILE A 52 12.70 0.27 -2.21
CA ILE A 52 12.15 -0.04 -0.87
C ILE A 52 12.46 1.05 0.14
N ASP A 53 13.70 1.56 0.14
CA ASP A 53 14.10 2.64 1.04
C ASP A 53 13.36 3.96 0.76
N LYS A 54 13.06 4.25 -0.52
CA LYS A 54 12.28 5.45 -0.87
C LYS A 54 10.84 5.32 -0.40
N GLY A 55 10.20 4.18 -0.62
CA GLY A 55 8.83 3.93 -0.14
C GLY A 55 8.73 3.98 1.39
N ASN A 56 9.69 3.38 2.10
CA ASN A 56 9.75 3.47 3.56
C ASN A 56 9.95 4.91 4.06
N ARG A 57 10.83 5.68 3.40
CA ARG A 57 11.01 7.11 3.70
C ARG A 57 9.71 7.88 3.48
N TYR A 58 9.04 7.65 2.36
CA TYR A 58 7.78 8.32 2.03
C TYR A 58 6.69 8.06 3.07
N ILE A 59 6.53 6.80 3.51
CA ILE A 59 5.63 6.44 4.61
C ILE A 59 5.96 7.26 5.87
N ASN A 60 7.23 7.35 6.25
CA ASN A 60 7.66 8.11 7.43
C ASN A 60 7.42 9.62 7.28
N GLU A 61 7.64 10.19 6.10
CA GLU A 61 7.35 11.59 5.81
C GLU A 61 5.85 11.89 5.94
N GLN A 62 5.00 11.00 5.42
CA GLN A 62 3.54 11.14 5.59
C GLN A 62 3.12 11.05 7.06
N ARG A 63 3.73 10.18 7.89
CA ARG A 63 3.51 10.18 9.34
C ARG A 63 3.92 11.52 9.97
N GLY A 64 5.05 12.08 9.55
CA GLY A 64 5.49 13.41 9.97
C GLY A 64 4.47 14.50 9.66
N TYR A 65 3.89 14.51 8.45
CA TYR A 65 2.85 15.46 8.06
C TYR A 65 1.56 15.32 8.88
N ILE A 66 1.16 14.10 9.24
CA ILE A 66 0.02 13.84 10.12
C ILE A 66 0.27 14.49 11.49
N LEU A 67 1.42 14.18 12.11
CA LEU A 67 1.78 14.71 13.43
C LEU A 67 1.87 16.24 13.42
N ALA A 68 2.59 16.81 12.44
CA ALA A 68 2.74 18.25 12.32
C ALA A 68 1.38 18.96 12.15
N THR A 69 0.46 18.37 11.39
CA THR A 69 -0.91 18.92 11.20
C THR A 69 -1.72 18.89 12.49
N LEU A 70 -1.61 17.83 13.28
CA LEU A 70 -2.39 17.66 14.50
C LEU A 70 -1.84 18.49 15.67
N ILE A 71 -0.52 18.77 15.67
CA ILE A 71 0.13 19.71 16.60
C ILE A 71 -0.15 21.16 16.22
N GLY A 72 -0.19 21.48 14.92
CA GLY A 72 -0.35 22.84 14.42
C GLY A 72 -1.70 23.46 14.77
N ALA A 73 -1.68 24.63 15.41
CA ALA A 73 -2.88 25.43 15.64
C ALA A 73 -3.43 25.96 14.30
N GLY A 74 -4.76 25.88 14.12
CA GLY A 74 -5.45 26.41 12.94
C GLY A 74 -5.30 25.59 11.64
N VAL A 75 -4.55 24.48 11.64
CA VAL A 75 -4.46 23.60 10.47
C VAL A 75 -5.66 22.66 10.44
N SER A 76 -6.31 22.58 9.28
CA SER A 76 -7.43 21.68 9.03
C SER A 76 -7.02 20.21 9.20
N PRO A 77 -7.81 19.38 9.92
CA PRO A 77 -7.60 17.93 10.00
C PRO A 77 -7.53 17.23 8.63
N SER A 78 -8.14 17.81 7.60
CA SER A 78 -8.13 17.25 6.24
C SER A 78 -6.73 17.07 5.64
N VAL A 79 -5.74 17.86 6.09
CA VAL A 79 -4.34 17.70 5.68
C VAL A 79 -3.77 16.40 6.25
N ALA A 80 -4.06 16.09 7.52
CA ALA A 80 -3.66 14.83 8.16
C ALA A 80 -4.33 13.63 7.50
N TRP A 81 -5.63 13.72 7.20
CA TRP A 81 -6.36 12.68 6.48
C TRP A 81 -5.79 12.42 5.09
N SER A 82 -5.43 13.48 4.36
CA SER A 82 -4.81 13.33 3.05
C SER A 82 -3.44 12.68 3.14
N ALA A 83 -2.62 13.07 4.12
CA ALA A 83 -1.32 12.44 4.36
C ALA A 83 -1.46 10.97 4.74
N PHE A 84 -2.45 10.64 5.57
CA PHE A 84 -2.74 9.26 5.94
C PHE A 84 -3.19 8.43 4.74
N GLY A 85 -4.07 8.95 3.89
CA GLY A 85 -4.45 8.28 2.64
C GLY A 85 -3.26 7.95 1.74
N ARG A 86 -2.35 8.91 1.53
CA ARG A 86 -1.12 8.71 0.73
C ARG A 86 -0.19 7.68 1.35
N LEU A 87 0.00 7.73 2.66
CA LEU A 87 0.78 6.73 3.40
C LEU A 87 0.22 5.33 3.16
N LEU A 88 -1.10 5.19 3.31
CA LEU A 88 -1.77 3.90 3.19
C LEU A 88 -1.66 3.34 1.78
N HIS A 89 -1.66 4.18 0.75
CA HIS A 89 -1.48 3.73 -0.63
C HIS A 89 -0.18 2.95 -0.78
N SER A 90 0.94 3.57 -0.40
CA SER A 90 2.26 2.93 -0.49
C SER A 90 2.38 1.72 0.41
N ALA A 91 1.81 1.77 1.62
CA ALA A 91 1.82 0.62 2.53
C ALA A 91 1.00 -0.57 1.98
N GLN A 92 -0.07 -0.32 1.23
CA GLN A 92 -0.90 -1.34 0.61
C GLN A 92 -0.23 -1.92 -0.64
N ASP A 93 0.29 -1.07 -1.52
CA ASP A 93 0.90 -1.48 -2.78
C ASP A 93 2.21 -2.24 -2.61
N PHE A 94 2.92 -2.04 -1.50
CA PHE A 94 4.06 -2.89 -1.14
C PHE A 94 3.74 -4.38 -1.24
N TYR A 95 2.55 -4.84 -0.82
CA TYR A 95 2.19 -6.27 -0.90
C TYR A 95 1.73 -6.69 -2.30
N ALA A 96 1.33 -5.73 -3.14
CA ALA A 96 0.93 -6.00 -4.51
C ALA A 96 2.12 -6.01 -5.48
N HIS A 97 3.18 -5.26 -5.18
CA HIS A 97 4.31 -5.02 -6.09
C HIS A 97 5.66 -5.51 -5.54
N SER A 98 5.66 -6.28 -4.45
CA SER A 98 6.84 -6.97 -3.92
C SER A 98 6.69 -8.49 -3.91
N ASN A 99 7.80 -9.20 -3.70
CA ASN A 99 7.77 -10.64 -3.48
C ASN A 99 7.43 -11.03 -2.02
N TYR A 100 6.98 -10.09 -1.16
CA TYR A 100 6.69 -10.34 0.25
C TYR A 100 5.76 -11.54 0.45
N VAL A 101 4.63 -11.60 -0.28
CA VAL A 101 3.67 -12.71 -0.20
C VAL A 101 4.32 -14.04 -0.56
N THR A 102 5.21 -14.05 -1.54
CA THR A 102 5.94 -15.28 -1.93
C THR A 102 6.86 -15.73 -0.81
N LEU A 103 7.65 -14.82 -0.25
CA LEU A 103 8.55 -15.14 0.87
C LEU A 103 7.77 -15.62 2.10
N TRP A 104 6.61 -15.03 2.38
CA TRP A 104 5.77 -15.43 3.50
C TRP A 104 5.21 -16.84 3.33
N LEU A 105 4.73 -17.19 2.13
CA LEU A 105 4.26 -18.53 1.80
C LEU A 105 5.38 -19.58 1.89
N ASP A 106 6.59 -19.22 1.47
CA ASP A 106 7.77 -20.10 1.55
C ASP A 106 8.17 -20.37 3.02
N GLU A 107 8.04 -19.38 3.92
CA GLU A 107 8.36 -19.54 5.35
C GLU A 107 7.28 -20.32 6.13
N ASN A 108 6.01 -20.28 5.72
CA ASN A 108 4.88 -20.82 6.50
C ASN A 108 4.32 -22.15 5.98
N ASN A 109 4.93 -22.73 4.95
CA ASN A 109 4.38 -23.81 4.11
C ASN A 109 3.09 -23.36 3.40
N ALA A 110 3.00 -23.56 2.08
CA ALA A 110 1.94 -23.04 1.20
C ALA A 110 0.48 -23.48 1.51
N SER A 111 0.22 -24.10 2.67
CA SER A 111 -1.08 -24.48 3.20
C SER A 111 -1.71 -23.46 4.17
N SER A 112 -0.96 -22.45 4.63
CA SER A 112 -1.50 -21.42 5.53
C SER A 112 -2.54 -20.54 4.85
N SER A 113 -3.56 -20.11 5.59
CA SER A 113 -4.63 -19.26 5.07
C SER A 113 -4.14 -17.83 4.84
N ALA A 114 -4.72 -17.13 3.85
CA ALA A 114 -4.49 -15.69 3.65
C ALA A 114 -4.85 -14.86 4.89
N LEU A 115 -5.74 -15.35 5.76
CA LEU A 115 -6.05 -14.69 7.03
C LEU A 115 -4.90 -14.72 8.04
N GLU A 116 -3.94 -15.63 7.89
CA GLU A 116 -2.82 -15.81 8.82
C GLU A 116 -1.63 -14.91 8.49
N ILE A 117 -1.57 -14.33 7.28
CA ILE A 117 -0.43 -13.52 6.85
C ILE A 117 -0.13 -12.38 7.82
N ASP A 118 1.07 -12.38 8.39
CA ASP A 118 1.56 -11.26 9.18
C ASP A 118 2.22 -10.27 8.22
N PRO A 119 1.74 -9.02 8.10
CA PRO A 119 2.32 -8.00 7.22
C PRO A 119 3.70 -7.49 7.67
N LEU A 120 4.14 -7.80 8.90
CA LEU A 120 5.32 -7.20 9.53
C LEU A 120 6.35 -8.25 9.95
N THR A 121 6.39 -9.38 9.26
CA THR A 121 7.33 -10.47 9.53
C THR A 121 8.76 -9.95 9.34
N LYS A 122 9.50 -9.76 10.45
CA LYS A 122 10.81 -9.11 10.46
C LYS A 122 11.86 -9.86 9.63
N SER A 123 11.85 -11.19 9.63
CA SER A 123 12.76 -12.02 8.81
C SER A 123 12.61 -11.69 7.33
N ILE A 124 11.38 -11.51 6.85
CA ILE A 124 11.07 -11.20 5.46
C ILE A 124 11.42 -9.75 5.14
N LEU A 125 10.99 -8.80 5.98
CA LEU A 125 11.24 -7.36 5.75
C LEU A 125 12.73 -7.01 5.72
N LEU A 126 13.56 -7.76 6.43
CA LEU A 126 15.02 -7.59 6.46
C LEU A 126 15.76 -8.58 5.56
N SER A 127 15.01 -9.41 4.81
CA SER A 127 15.61 -10.45 3.97
C SER A 127 16.33 -9.81 2.77
N PRO A 128 17.56 -10.25 2.44
CA PRO A 128 18.22 -9.84 1.20
C PRO A 128 17.50 -10.38 -0.05
N LYS A 129 16.54 -11.31 0.12
CA LYS A 129 15.70 -11.83 -0.97
C LYS A 129 14.49 -10.94 -1.25
N LEU A 130 14.14 -10.02 -0.35
CA LEU A 130 13.02 -9.09 -0.56
C LEU A 130 13.36 -8.15 -1.71
N HIS A 131 12.47 -8.08 -2.68
CA HIS A 131 12.58 -7.15 -3.80
C HIS A 131 11.20 -6.78 -4.33
N THR A 132 11.14 -5.71 -5.11
CA THR A 132 9.92 -5.25 -5.78
C THR A 132 10.06 -5.22 -7.29
N GLY A 133 8.93 -5.13 -7.97
CA GLY A 133 8.85 -5.16 -9.42
C GLY A 133 9.57 -3.98 -10.07
N LYS A 134 10.38 -4.26 -11.07
CA LYS A 134 11.02 -3.22 -11.90
C LYS A 134 10.14 -2.83 -13.08
N VAL A 135 10.12 -1.54 -13.37
CA VAL A 135 9.38 -1.00 -14.50
C VAL A 135 10.29 -0.94 -15.72
N TYR A 136 9.93 -1.72 -16.74
CA TYR A 136 10.59 -1.86 -18.03
C TYR A 136 9.74 -1.19 -19.13
N PHE A 137 9.93 0.11 -19.31
CA PHE A 137 9.31 0.81 -20.44
C PHE A 137 9.94 0.39 -21.79
N PRO A 138 9.14 0.30 -22.87
CA PRO A 138 7.69 0.53 -22.93
C PRO A 138 6.85 -0.73 -22.61
N MET A 139 7.47 -1.87 -22.31
CA MET A 139 6.78 -3.16 -22.21
C MET A 139 5.77 -3.24 -21.06
N ASP A 140 5.99 -2.57 -19.93
CA ASP A 140 4.97 -2.50 -18.87
C ASP A 140 3.71 -1.73 -19.31
N VAL A 141 3.82 -0.77 -20.23
CA VAL A 141 2.61 -0.12 -20.82
C VAL A 141 1.80 -1.13 -21.63
N VAL A 142 2.48 -1.98 -22.40
CA VAL A 142 1.83 -3.05 -23.17
C VAL A 142 1.16 -4.08 -22.26
N TYR A 143 1.76 -4.37 -21.10
CA TYR A 143 1.20 -5.28 -20.10
C TYR A 143 -0.19 -4.84 -19.58
N PHE A 144 -0.43 -3.53 -19.44
CA PHE A 144 -1.73 -3.00 -19.00
C PHE A 144 -2.83 -3.11 -20.07
N ILE A 145 -2.48 -3.37 -21.34
CA ILE A 145 -3.44 -3.66 -22.41
C ILE A 145 -3.85 -5.13 -22.29
N LYS A 146 -5.01 -5.42 -21.64
CA LYS A 146 -5.46 -6.79 -21.29
C LYS A 146 -5.25 -7.84 -22.41
N PRO A 147 -5.63 -7.61 -23.68
CA PRO A 147 -5.42 -8.59 -24.76
C PRO A 147 -3.94 -8.90 -25.07
N LEU A 148 -3.03 -7.97 -24.76
CA LEU A 148 -1.59 -8.07 -25.05
C LEU A 148 -0.77 -8.54 -23.84
N ARG A 149 -1.38 -8.69 -22.67
CA ARG A 149 -0.69 -9.04 -21.41
C ARG A 149 0.20 -10.28 -21.54
N SER A 150 -0.34 -11.38 -22.06
CA SER A 150 0.40 -12.64 -22.23
C SER A 150 1.58 -12.52 -23.19
N PHE A 151 1.50 -11.60 -24.16
CA PHE A 151 2.63 -11.30 -25.04
C PHE A 151 3.68 -10.45 -24.31
N ALA A 152 3.26 -9.42 -23.58
CA ALA A 152 4.17 -8.60 -22.79
C ALA A 152 4.96 -9.43 -21.76
N LEU A 153 4.29 -10.32 -21.02
CA LEU A 153 4.93 -11.20 -20.03
C LEU A 153 5.96 -12.15 -20.62
N LYS A 154 5.84 -12.54 -21.90
CA LYS A 154 6.85 -13.37 -22.58
C LYS A 154 8.16 -12.63 -22.84
N LEU A 155 8.10 -11.30 -22.96
CA LEU A 155 9.25 -10.45 -23.24
C LEU A 155 9.81 -9.79 -21.98
N LEU A 156 8.95 -9.55 -20.98
CA LEU A 156 9.35 -8.95 -19.71
C LEU A 156 10.24 -9.91 -18.89
N PRO A 157 11.33 -9.40 -18.28
CA PRO A 157 12.11 -10.13 -17.29
C PRO A 157 11.26 -10.59 -16.11
N LYS A 158 11.66 -11.68 -15.43
CA LYS A 158 10.91 -12.23 -14.29
C LYS A 158 10.84 -11.31 -13.07
N ASP A 159 11.72 -10.32 -12.98
CA ASP A 159 11.72 -9.30 -11.94
C ASP A 159 10.91 -8.04 -12.33
N SER A 160 10.13 -8.10 -13.42
CA SER A 160 9.31 -6.96 -13.84
C SER A 160 8.09 -6.73 -12.96
N HIS A 161 7.60 -5.48 -12.97
CA HIS A 161 6.33 -5.08 -12.37
C HIS A 161 5.20 -6.01 -12.81
N GLY A 162 5.05 -6.23 -14.13
CA GLY A 162 4.03 -7.14 -14.66
C GLY A 162 4.06 -8.57 -14.10
N TRP A 163 5.23 -9.15 -13.78
CA TRP A 163 5.33 -10.50 -13.20
C TRP A 163 5.05 -10.54 -11.69
N MET A 164 5.26 -9.43 -11.00
CA MET A 164 5.09 -9.32 -9.55
C MET A 164 3.73 -8.75 -9.16
N ASN A 165 2.99 -8.20 -10.11
CA ASN A 165 1.71 -7.54 -9.93
C ASN A 165 0.64 -8.46 -9.32
N LEU A 166 0.08 -8.06 -8.18
CA LEU A 166 -1.08 -8.66 -7.52
C LEU A 166 -2.22 -7.63 -7.34
N ASP A 167 -2.46 -6.78 -8.33
CA ASP A 167 -3.47 -5.71 -8.27
C ASP A 167 -4.91 -6.21 -8.38
N SER A 168 -5.11 -7.45 -8.85
CA SER A 168 -6.43 -8.00 -9.15
C SER A 168 -6.46 -9.53 -9.02
N PRO A 169 -7.64 -10.14 -8.79
CA PRO A 169 -7.78 -11.59 -8.60
C PRO A 169 -7.36 -12.41 -9.82
N GLU A 170 -7.37 -11.82 -11.02
CA GLU A 170 -6.88 -12.45 -12.24
C GLU A 170 -5.37 -12.74 -12.20
N GLN A 171 -4.62 -12.16 -11.26
CA GLN A 171 -3.20 -12.44 -11.02
C GLN A 171 -2.96 -13.73 -10.22
N GLY A 172 -4.04 -14.39 -9.78
CA GLY A 172 -4.01 -15.70 -9.13
C GLY A 172 -4.09 -15.64 -7.61
N PHE A 173 -3.96 -16.81 -6.97
CA PHE A 173 -4.28 -17.03 -5.56
C PHE A 173 -3.51 -16.13 -4.56
N LYS A 174 -2.34 -15.62 -4.95
CA LYS A 174 -1.53 -14.71 -4.10
C LYS A 174 -2.21 -13.35 -3.89
N PHE A 175 -3.16 -12.97 -4.75
CA PHE A 175 -3.96 -11.77 -4.60
C PHE A 175 -4.62 -11.67 -3.21
N ASP A 176 -5.25 -12.75 -2.75
CA ASP A 176 -5.95 -12.74 -1.45
C ASP A 176 -4.99 -12.48 -0.28
N TYR A 177 -3.77 -13.03 -0.34
CA TYR A 177 -2.74 -12.79 0.66
C TYR A 177 -2.27 -11.34 0.65
N ALA A 178 -2.07 -10.75 -0.54
CA ALA A 178 -1.70 -9.35 -0.68
C ALA A 178 -2.76 -8.44 -0.06
N ILE A 179 -4.05 -8.67 -0.36
CA ILE A 179 -5.16 -7.93 0.23
C ILE A 179 -5.17 -8.06 1.75
N ARG A 180 -5.09 -9.28 2.29
CA ARG A 180 -5.16 -9.50 3.74
C ARG A 180 -3.96 -8.88 4.47
N ALA A 181 -2.75 -8.96 3.90
CA ALA A 181 -1.57 -8.28 4.43
C ALA A 181 -1.73 -6.75 4.40
N ALA A 182 -2.22 -6.20 3.29
CA ALA A 182 -2.45 -4.77 3.13
C ALA A 182 -3.53 -4.23 4.08
N VAL A 183 -4.62 -4.96 4.32
CA VAL A 183 -5.63 -4.63 5.34
C VAL A 183 -5.00 -4.61 6.73
N LYS A 184 -4.27 -5.66 7.12
CA LYS A 184 -3.61 -5.73 8.43
C LYS A 184 -2.58 -4.62 8.59
N ARG A 185 -1.83 -4.30 7.53
CA ARG A 185 -0.89 -3.18 7.53
C ARG A 185 -1.61 -1.85 7.70
N THR A 186 -2.75 -1.65 7.06
CA THR A 186 -3.58 -0.45 7.22
C THR A 186 -4.03 -0.26 8.67
N LYS A 187 -4.50 -1.34 9.32
CA LYS A 187 -4.84 -1.34 10.76
C LYS A 187 -3.63 -0.99 11.63
N HIS A 188 -2.49 -1.61 11.36
CA HIS A 188 -1.25 -1.32 12.09
C HIS A 188 -0.83 0.15 12.00
N GLU A 189 -0.91 0.77 10.82
CA GLU A 189 -0.57 2.18 10.65
C GLU A 189 -1.48 3.10 11.47
N PHE A 190 -2.77 2.77 11.58
CA PHE A 190 -3.70 3.47 12.46
C PHE A 190 -3.36 3.26 13.94
N GLU A 191 -3.12 2.02 14.37
CA GLU A 191 -2.74 1.68 15.75
C GLU A 191 -1.45 2.37 16.20
N LEU A 192 -0.48 2.53 15.30
CA LEU A 192 0.72 3.31 15.58
C LEU A 192 0.38 4.76 15.88
N LEU A 193 -0.48 5.40 15.07
CA LEU A 193 -0.92 6.77 15.32
C LEU A 193 -1.71 6.88 16.63
N GLN A 194 -2.58 5.92 16.95
CA GLN A 194 -3.29 5.91 18.23
C GLN A 194 -2.35 5.93 19.44
N LYS A 195 -1.19 5.29 19.35
CA LYS A 195 -0.16 5.28 20.41
C LYS A 195 0.63 6.58 20.49
N LEU A 196 0.74 7.31 19.38
CA LEU A 196 1.55 8.53 19.26
C LEU A 196 0.76 9.81 19.54
N LEU A 197 -0.55 9.81 19.28
CA LEU A 197 -1.42 10.96 19.42
C LEU A 197 -1.93 11.10 20.86
N THR A 198 -2.04 12.33 21.37
CA THR A 198 -2.80 12.57 22.60
C THR A 198 -4.30 12.30 22.37
N PRO A 199 -5.09 12.11 23.43
CA PRO A 199 -6.55 11.91 23.29
C PRO A 199 -7.23 13.00 22.45
N GLU A 200 -6.85 14.27 22.62
CA GLU A 200 -7.41 15.41 21.88
C GLU A 200 -7.03 15.36 20.40
N MET A 201 -5.78 15.03 20.10
CA MET A 201 -5.31 14.86 18.73
C MET A 201 -5.98 13.68 18.05
N LEU A 202 -6.16 12.57 18.77
CA LEU A 202 -6.83 11.39 18.25
C LEU A 202 -8.30 11.68 17.93
N ALA A 203 -9.04 12.34 18.85
CA ALA A 203 -10.41 12.76 18.60
C ALA A 203 -10.52 13.65 17.35
N LYS A 204 -9.62 14.65 17.22
CA LYS A 204 -9.52 15.49 16.02
C LYS A 204 -9.21 14.68 14.76
N PHE A 205 -8.36 13.66 14.86
CA PHE A 205 -7.94 12.84 13.73
C PHE A 205 -9.03 11.86 13.28
N VAL A 206 -9.76 11.23 14.20
CA VAL A 206 -10.85 10.31 13.84
C VAL A 206 -12.16 11.01 13.50
N ASP A 207 -12.29 12.30 13.88
CA ASP A 207 -13.47 13.14 13.64
C ASP A 207 -14.73 12.55 14.32
N LYS A 208 -14.55 12.02 15.54
CA LYS A 208 -15.60 11.45 16.41
C LYS A 208 -15.44 11.92 17.84
#